data_AF-A0A1M3HE71-F1
#
_entry.id   AF-A0A1M3HE71-F1
#
_cell.length_a   1.000
_cell.length_b   1.000
_cell.length_c   1.000
_cell.angle_alpha   90.00
_cell.angle_beta   90.00
_cell.angle_gamma   90.00
#
_symmetry.space_group_name_H-M   'P 1'
#
loop_
_entity.id
_entity.type
_entity.pdbx_description
1 polymer ?
#
loop_
_entity_poly.entity_id
_entity_poly.type
_entity_poly.pdbx_seq_one_letter_code
_entity_poly.pdbx_strand_id
1 'polypeptide(L)'
;MKNKLQYDDYIRRSILLNNEFGIKDIRDLEQLKSMSLIREEYPRIAELAKNKDVESIKNLQPSTVKTSEYIAIMQFADQGGEKYIVTTYDNDDLSQDPQVIDIFKM
;
A
#
# COMPACT_ATOMS: atom_id res chain seq x y z
N MET A 1 11.13 -13.09 -8.30
CA MET A 1 10.80 -11.65 -8.44
C MET A 1 9.63 -11.51 -9.39
N LYS A 2 8.44 -11.13 -8.90
CA LYS A 2 7.35 -10.69 -9.78
C LYS A 2 7.82 -9.46 -10.56
N ASN A 3 7.47 -9.36 -11.83
CA ASN A 3 7.78 -8.16 -12.62
C ASN A 3 6.99 -6.98 -12.00
N LYS A 4 7.62 -5.83 -11.76
CA LYS A 4 6.98 -4.63 -11.20
C LYS A 4 5.66 -4.29 -11.91
N LEU A 5 5.61 -4.44 -13.24
CA LEU A 5 4.40 -4.21 -14.02
C LEU A 5 3.25 -5.16 -13.62
N GLN A 6 3.54 -6.42 -13.34
CA GLN A 6 2.53 -7.40 -12.91
C GLN A 6 2.04 -7.11 -11.49
N TYR A 7 2.92 -6.64 -10.61
CA TYR A 7 2.57 -6.20 -9.26
C TYR A 7 1.62 -4.99 -9.31
N ASP A 8 2.03 -3.94 -10.02
CA ASP A 8 1.25 -2.70 -10.16
C ASP A 8 -0.12 -2.97 -10.79
N ASP A 9 -0.18 -3.82 -11.83
CA ASP A 9 -1.44 -4.21 -12.48
C ASP A 9 -2.37 -4.97 -11.53
N TYR A 10 -1.82 -5.86 -10.70
CA TYR A 10 -2.61 -6.58 -9.71
C TYR A 10 -3.18 -5.60 -8.68
N ILE A 11 -2.34 -4.74 -8.09
CA ILE A 11 -2.77 -3.74 -7.10
C ILE A 11 -3.86 -2.84 -7.68
N ARG A 12 -3.69 -2.38 -8.93
CA ARG A 12 -4.71 -1.57 -9.62
C ARG A 12 -6.05 -2.30 -9.69
N ARG A 13 -6.05 -3.57 -10.12
CA ARG A 13 -7.28 -4.37 -10.19
C ARG A 13 -7.90 -4.57 -8.80
N SER A 14 -7.10 -4.87 -7.79
CA SER A 14 -7.60 -5.06 -6.42
C SER A 14 -8.22 -3.80 -5.84
N ILE A 15 -7.62 -2.63 -6.06
CA ILE A 15 -8.19 -1.33 -5.67
C ILE A 15 -9.53 -1.12 -6.38
N LEU A 16 -9.58 -1.31 -7.70
CA LEU A 16 -10.82 -1.10 -8.48
C LEU A 16 -11.95 -2.04 -8.07
N LEU A 17 -11.64 -3.27 -7.68
CA LEU A 17 -12.63 -4.26 -7.26
C LEU A 17 -13.15 -4.04 -5.83
N ASN A 18 -12.32 -3.49 -4.93
CA ASN A 18 -12.60 -3.46 -3.49
C ASN A 18 -12.45 -2.07 -2.87
N ASN A 19 -12.89 -1.01 -3.55
CA ASN A 19 -12.90 0.33 -2.97
C ASN A 19 -14.32 0.81 -2.63
N GLU A 20 -14.44 1.53 -1.53
CA GLU A 20 -15.69 2.18 -1.09
C GLU A 20 -15.83 3.63 -1.63
N PHE A 21 -14.80 4.14 -2.30
CA PHE A 21 -14.72 5.54 -2.74
C PHE A 21 -15.26 5.79 -4.15
N GLY A 22 -15.70 4.74 -4.86
CA GLY A 22 -16.17 4.85 -6.24
C GLY A 22 -15.06 5.13 -7.26
N ILE A 23 -13.83 4.69 -6.97
CA ILE A 23 -12.65 4.76 -7.84
C ILE A 23 -12.88 3.84 -9.04
N LYS A 24 -12.76 4.41 -10.24
CA LYS A 24 -12.97 3.74 -11.53
C LYS A 24 -11.70 3.75 -12.40
N ASP A 25 -10.77 4.64 -12.11
CA ASP A 25 -9.49 4.78 -12.79
C ASP A 25 -8.40 5.10 -11.76
N ILE A 26 -7.17 4.65 -12.04
CA ILE A 26 -6.01 4.85 -11.16
C ILE A 26 -4.91 5.49 -11.99
N ARG A 27 -4.44 6.64 -11.53
CA ARG A 27 -3.37 7.44 -12.15
C ARG A 27 -2.22 7.56 -11.17
N ASP A 28 -1.02 7.71 -11.72
CA ASP A 28 0.18 8.04 -10.94
C ASP A 28 0.42 7.13 -9.72
N LEU A 29 0.20 5.81 -9.89
CA LEU A 29 0.50 4.83 -8.85
C LEU A 29 2.01 4.82 -8.58
N GLU A 30 2.38 5.22 -7.38
CA GLU A 30 3.76 5.35 -6.94
C GLU A 30 3.96 4.68 -5.59
N GLN A 31 5.00 3.85 -5.48
CA GLN A 31 5.38 3.28 -4.20
C GLN A 31 6.13 4.32 -3.35
N LEU A 32 5.60 4.62 -2.16
CA LEU A 32 6.21 5.52 -1.19
C LEU A 32 7.26 4.80 -0.33
N LYS A 33 6.91 3.59 0.10
CA LYS A 33 7.73 2.79 1.01
C LYS A 33 7.38 1.31 0.86
N SER A 34 8.36 0.45 1.02
CA SER A 34 8.12 -0.95 1.37
C SER A 34 9.09 -1.38 2.45
N MET A 35 8.64 -2.24 3.36
CA MET A 35 9.41 -2.68 4.51
C MET A 35 8.82 -3.92 5.17
N SER A 36 9.66 -4.63 5.91
CA SER A 36 9.21 -5.63 6.88
C SER A 36 8.57 -4.95 8.09
N LEU A 37 7.46 -5.50 8.56
CA LEU A 37 6.62 -4.98 9.63
C LEU A 37 6.10 -6.13 10.50
N ILE A 38 5.98 -5.95 11.81
CA ILE A 38 5.14 -6.84 12.63
C ILE A 38 3.70 -6.32 12.61
N ARG A 39 2.70 -7.21 12.56
CA ARG A 39 1.30 -6.84 12.38
C ARG A 39 0.80 -5.79 13.38
N GLU A 40 1.33 -5.80 14.60
CA GLU A 40 1.02 -4.86 15.69
C GLU A 40 1.47 -3.43 15.41
N GLU A 41 2.40 -3.21 14.48
CA GLU A 41 2.86 -1.87 14.05
C GLU A 41 1.97 -1.27 12.95
N TYR A 42 1.08 -2.07 12.33
CA TYR A 42 0.19 -1.59 11.27
C TYR A 42 -0.72 -0.42 11.68
N PRO A 43 -1.32 -0.39 12.88
CA PRO A 43 -2.14 0.75 13.31
C PRO A 43 -1.42 2.10 13.22
N ARG A 44 -0.11 2.13 13.45
CA ARG A 44 0.71 3.35 13.30
C ARG A 44 0.79 3.80 11.84
N ILE A 45 0.94 2.86 10.90
CA ILE A 45 0.94 3.17 9.47
C ILE A 45 -0.42 3.73 9.04
N ALA A 46 -1.50 3.07 9.47
CA ALA A 46 -2.86 3.54 9.19
C ALA A 46 -3.11 4.94 9.76
N GLU A 47 -2.59 5.25 10.94
CA GLU A 47 -2.66 6.60 11.54
C GLU A 47 -1.90 7.64 10.70
N LEU A 48 -0.65 7.35 10.30
CA LEU A 48 0.11 8.26 9.44
C LEU A 48 -0.58 8.50 8.09
N ALA A 49 -1.16 7.45 7.49
CA ALA A 49 -1.91 7.56 6.25
C ALA A 49 -3.18 8.42 6.41
N LYS A 50 -3.95 8.21 7.49
CA LYS A 50 -5.12 9.04 7.83
C LYS A 50 -4.75 10.50 8.07
N ASN A 51 -3.59 10.74 8.68
CA ASN A 51 -3.05 12.07 8.93
C ASN A 51 -2.37 12.69 7.71
N LYS A 52 -2.33 11.97 6.57
CA LYS A 52 -1.71 12.43 5.31
C LYS A 52 -0.22 12.74 5.46
N ASP A 53 0.44 12.14 6.45
CA ASP A 53 1.84 12.40 6.78
C ASP A 53 2.77 11.51 5.92
N VAL A 54 2.87 11.88 4.64
CA VAL A 54 3.67 11.17 3.65
C VAL A 54 5.16 11.16 4.00
N GLU A 55 5.67 12.23 4.60
CA GLU A 55 7.09 12.34 4.98
C GLU A 55 7.44 11.36 6.10
N SER A 56 6.58 11.23 7.12
CA SER A 56 6.77 10.21 8.15
C SER A 56 6.71 8.79 7.57
N ILE A 57 5.79 8.52 6.63
CA ILE A 57 5.67 7.22 5.94
C ILE A 57 6.98 6.83 5.24
N LYS A 58 7.58 7.76 4.47
CA LYS A 58 8.86 7.50 3.77
C LYS A 58 10.00 7.18 4.75
N ASN A 59 9.98 7.82 5.92
CA ASN A 59 11.00 7.71 6.95
C ASN A 59 10.79 6.55 7.95
N LEU A 60 9.73 5.76 7.81
CA LEU A 60 9.51 4.57 8.62
C LEU A 60 10.70 3.60 8.53
N GLN A 61 11.04 3.01 9.68
CA GLN A 61 12.13 2.05 9.81
C GLN A 61 11.57 0.62 9.79
N PRO A 62 12.19 -0.31 9.05
CA PRO A 62 11.79 -1.72 9.03
C PRO A 62 11.88 -2.34 10.43
N SER A 63 10.96 -3.24 10.74
CA SER A 63 11.09 -4.10 11.91
C SER A 63 12.27 -5.06 11.72
N THR A 64 13.05 -5.29 12.79
CA THR A 64 14.22 -6.19 12.76
C THR A 64 13.88 -7.61 13.20
N VAL A 65 12.60 -7.89 13.45
CA VAL A 65 12.11 -9.18 13.95
C VAL A 65 11.99 -10.20 12.81
N LYS A 66 12.42 -11.44 13.07
CA LYS A 66 12.42 -12.56 12.10
C LYS A 66 11.03 -12.98 11.59
N THR A 67 9.95 -12.65 12.28
CA THR A 67 8.57 -13.01 11.94
C THR A 67 7.78 -11.78 11.50
N SER A 68 8.30 -11.08 10.50
CA SER A 68 7.69 -9.86 9.96
C SER A 68 7.01 -10.15 8.62
N GLU A 69 5.88 -9.49 8.39
CA GLU A 69 5.20 -9.43 7.10
C GLU A 69 5.83 -8.33 6.26
N TYR A 70 5.75 -8.42 4.93
CA TYR A 70 6.18 -7.32 4.07
C TYR A 70 4.98 -6.43 3.74
N ILE A 71 5.14 -5.14 3.92
CA ILE A 71 4.12 -4.15 3.57
C ILE A 71 4.66 -3.21 2.52
N ALA A 72 3.86 -2.92 1.50
CA ALA A 72 4.10 -1.82 0.60
C ALA A 72 3.01 -0.76 0.77
N ILE A 73 3.44 0.49 0.82
CA ILE A 73 2.62 1.69 0.95
C ILE A 73 2.80 2.47 -0.33
N MET A 74 1.70 2.71 -1.03
CA MET A 74 1.69 3.38 -2.33
C MET A 74 0.71 4.56 -2.30
N GLN A 75 0.93 5.54 -3.17
CA GLN A 75 0.00 6.63 -3.43
C GLN A 75 -0.51 6.54 -4.86
N PHE A 76 -1.72 7.04 -5.09
CA PHE A 76 -2.28 7.18 -6.44
C PHE A 76 -3.32 8.31 -6.48
N ALA A 77 -3.70 8.70 -7.70
CA ALA A 77 -4.83 9.60 -7.95
C ALA A 77 -5.98 8.87 -8.66
N ASP A 78 -7.22 9.23 -8.39
CA ASP A 78 -8.38 8.69 -9.10
C ASP A 78 -8.71 9.45 -10.41
N GLN A 79 -9.82 9.08 -11.06
CA GLN A 79 -10.34 9.77 -12.25
C GLN A 79 -10.59 11.28 -12.06
N GLY A 80 -10.90 11.71 -10.83
CA GLY A 80 -11.16 13.09 -10.44
C GLY A 80 -9.92 13.86 -10.01
N GLY A 81 -8.77 13.19 -9.89
CA GLY A 81 -7.53 13.77 -9.37
C GLY A 81 -7.41 13.74 -7.85
N GLU A 82 -8.34 13.08 -7.15
CA GLU A 82 -8.26 12.90 -5.71
C GLU A 82 -7.18 11.91 -5.36
N LYS A 83 -6.39 12.23 -4.33
CA LYS A 83 -5.24 11.42 -3.92
C LYS A 83 -5.61 10.43 -2.82
N TYR A 84 -4.96 9.28 -2.88
CA TYR A 84 -5.18 8.18 -1.94
C TYR A 84 -3.85 7.54 -1.57
N ILE A 85 -3.80 7.00 -0.35
CA ILE A 85 -2.76 6.06 0.08
C ILE A 85 -3.39 4.67 0.10
N VAL A 86 -2.68 3.67 -0.42
CA VAL A 86 -3.05 2.27 -0.33
C VAL A 86 -1.95 1.50 0.40
N THR A 87 -2.35 0.64 1.32
CA THR A 87 -1.47 -0.31 1.98
C THR A 87 -1.71 -1.70 1.43
N THR A 88 -0.64 -2.45 1.23
CA THR A 88 -0.69 -3.78 0.61
C THR A 88 0.21 -4.73 1.37
N TYR A 89 -0.28 -5.93 1.69
CA TYR A 89 0.59 -7.02 2.13
C TYR A 89 1.23 -7.65 0.90
N ASP A 90 2.55 -7.74 0.95
CA ASP A 90 3.33 -8.59 0.07
C ASP A 90 3.96 -9.67 0.96
N ASN A 91 4.08 -10.89 0.47
CA ASN A 91 4.80 -11.91 1.20
C ASN A 91 5.78 -12.52 0.22
N ASP A 92 7.02 -12.00 0.23
CA ASP A 92 8.08 -12.46 -0.68
C ASP A 92 8.34 -13.97 -0.57
N ASP A 93 8.02 -14.60 0.57
CA ASP A 93 8.22 -16.03 0.83
C ASP A 93 7.05 -16.92 0.37
N LEU A 94 5.88 -16.35 0.08
CA LEU A 94 4.73 -17.09 -0.39
C LEU A 94 4.40 -16.63 -1.81
N SER A 95 4.30 -17.57 -2.75
CA SER A 95 3.81 -17.32 -4.12
C SER A 95 2.32 -16.92 -4.16
N GLN A 96 1.91 -16.03 -3.26
CA GLN A 96 0.58 -15.47 -3.12
C GLN A 96 0.52 -14.13 -3.84
N ASP A 97 -0.69 -13.73 -4.19
CA ASP A 97 -0.91 -12.42 -4.76
C ASP A 97 -0.95 -11.35 -3.66
N PRO A 98 -0.38 -10.17 -3.92
CA PRO A 98 -0.38 -9.11 -2.94
C PRO A 98 -1.82 -8.76 -2.57
N GLN A 99 -2.07 -8.31 -1.35
CA GLN A 99 -3.43 -8.02 -0.89
C GLN A 99 -3.55 -6.57 -0.49
N VAL A 100 -4.50 -5.84 -1.10
CA VAL A 100 -4.87 -4.51 -0.64
C VAL A 100 -5.50 -4.64 0.75
N ILE A 101 -4.96 -3.92 1.72
CA ILE A 101 -5.39 -3.94 3.11
C ILE A 101 -6.40 -2.82 3.34
N ASP A 102 -5.96 -1.58 3.13
CA ASP A 102 -6.77 -0.38 3.31
C ASP A 102 -6.46 0.66 2.22
N ILE A 103 -7.45 1.51 1.97
CA ILE A 103 -7.34 2.68 1.10
C ILE A 103 -7.73 3.90 1.94
N PHE A 104 -6.85 4.90 1.99
CA PHE A 104 -7.03 6.12 2.76
C PHE A 104 -7.14 7.31 1.82
N LYS A 105 -8.18 8.12 1.99
CA LYS A 105 -8.34 9.36 1.23
C LYS A 105 -7.42 10.46 1.78
N MET A 106 -6.70 11.16 0.89
CA MET A 106 -5.82 12.29 1.21
C MET A 106 -6.50 13.65 1.10
#